data_AF-A0A2D4EVS5-F1
#
_entry.id   AF-A0A2D4EVS5-F1
#
_cell.length_a   1.000
_cell.length_b   1.000
_cell.length_c   1.000
_cell.angle_alpha   90.00
_cell.angle_beta   90.00
_cell.angle_gamma   90.00
#
_symmetry.space_group_name_H-M   'P 1'
#
loop_
_entity.id
_entity.type
_entity.pdbx_description
1 polymer ?
#
loop_
_entity_poly.entity_id
_entity_poly.type
_entity_poly.pdbx_seq_one_letter_code
_entity_poly.pdbx_strand_id
1 'polypeptide(L)'
;PILFKEKKDGGLRMCVDFRRINGVCMKNTYPLPLMKDLLNHLSKGKVFTKLDLREAYYRVRIKEGDEWKTAFNWAQYFKRFNFTIKYITGGKNVLADAL
;
A
#
# COMPACT_ATOMS: atom_id res chain seq x y z
N PRO A 1 10.84 8.61 7.01
CA PRO A 1 10.48 10.01 6.65
C PRO A 1 9.15 10.03 5.88
N ILE A 2 8.40 11.14 5.87
CA ILE A 2 7.17 11.27 5.07
C ILE A 2 7.45 12.26 3.94
N LEU A 3 7.03 11.90 2.74
CA LEU A 3 7.14 12.70 1.53
C LEU A 3 5.74 12.88 0.94
N PHE A 4 5.49 14.02 0.30
CA PHE A 4 4.26 14.26 -0.43
C PHE A 4 4.57 14.39 -1.92
N LYS A 5 3.76 13.74 -2.76
CA LYS A 5 3.84 13.84 -4.21
C LYS A 5 2.48 14.26 -4.74
N GLU A 6 2.48 15.27 -5.60
CA GLU A 6 1.27 15.70 -6.29
C GLU A 6 0.76 14.60 -7.23
N LYS A 7 -0.54 14.34 -7.15
CA LYS A 7 -1.29 13.52 -8.09
C LYS A 7 -1.69 14.39 -9.29
N LYS A 8 -2.05 13.73 -10.40
CA LYS A 8 -2.49 14.42 -11.63
C LYS A 8 -3.80 15.20 -11.46
N ASP A 9 -4.62 14.81 -10.49
CA ASP A 9 -5.89 15.44 -10.14
C ASP A 9 -5.73 16.61 -9.14
N GLY A 10 -4.48 16.99 -8.81
CA GLY A 10 -4.17 18.09 -7.89
C GLY A 10 -4.13 17.69 -6.41
N GLY A 11 -4.58 16.48 -6.05
CA GLY A 11 -4.50 15.98 -4.68
C GLY A 11 -3.07 15.57 -4.30
N LEU A 12 -2.79 15.46 -3.01
CA LEU A 12 -1.49 15.00 -2.53
C LEU A 12 -1.48 13.50 -2.23
N ARG A 13 -0.37 12.82 -2.55
CA ARG A 13 -0.11 11.44 -2.16
C ARG A 13 0.94 11.42 -1.07
N MET A 14 0.55 10.96 0.11
CA MET A 14 1.49 10.68 1.20
C MET A 14 2.31 9.43 0.86
N CYS A 15 3.63 9.55 0.94
CA CYS A 15 4.60 8.50 0.69
C CYS A 15 5.48 8.35 1.93
N VAL A 16 5.38 7.20 2.61
CA VAL A 16 6.26 6.89 3.74
C VAL A 16 7.54 6.24 3.20
N ASP A 17 8.69 6.83 3.53
CA ASP A 17 9.99 6.29 3.16
C ASP A 17 10.39 5.14 4.10
N PHE A 18 10.11 3.91 3.66
CA PHE A 18 10.46 2.67 4.34
C PHE A 18 11.84 2.12 3.98
N ARG A 19 12.70 2.82 3.21
CA ARG A 19 13.98 2.26 2.72
C ARG A 19 14.86 1.68 3.83
N ARG A 20 14.97 2.37 4.97
CA ARG A 20 15.75 1.90 6.14
C ARG A 20 15.17 0.64 6.75
N ILE A 21 13.85 0.59 6.92
CA ILE A 21 13.13 -0.56 7.49
C ILE A 21 13.20 -1.76 6.53
N ASN A 22 13.01 -1.53 5.23
CA ASN A 22 13.11 -2.57 4.21
C ASN A 22 14.51 -3.20 4.12
N GLY A 23 15.55 -2.49 4.54
CA GLY A 23 16.92 -3.02 4.60
C GLY A 23 17.16 -4.00 5.76
N VAL A 24 16.39 -3.88 6.85
CA VAL A 24 16.50 -4.75 8.04
C VAL A 24 15.43 -5.85 8.08
N CYS A 25 14.32 -5.67 7.36
CA CYS A 25 13.26 -6.67 7.28
C CYS A 25 13.68 -7.88 6.44
N MET A 26 13.28 -9.08 6.89
CA MET A 26 13.40 -10.29 6.09
C MET A 26 12.56 -10.15 4.81
N LYS A 27 13.18 -10.39 3.66
CA LYS A 27 12.49 -10.33 2.36
C LYS A 27 11.51 -11.49 2.26
N ASN A 28 10.24 -11.16 2.09
CA ASN A 28 9.21 -12.15 1.79
C ASN A 28 9.25 -12.49 0.29
N THR A 29 10.20 -13.33 -0.11
CA THR A 29 10.39 -13.71 -1.51
C THR A 29 9.39 -14.79 -1.88
N TYR A 30 8.29 -14.40 -2.51
CA TYR A 30 7.45 -15.33 -3.26
C TYR A 30 7.89 -15.35 -4.73
N PRO A 31 8.13 -16.52 -5.33
CA PRO A 31 8.46 -16.59 -6.74
C PRO A 31 7.25 -16.11 -7.54
N LEU A 32 7.40 -14.95 -8.19
CA LEU A 32 6.41 -14.50 -9.15
C LEU A 32 6.48 -15.43 -10.37
N PRO A 33 5.36 -16.03 -10.80
CA PRO A 33 5.34 -16.90 -11.96
C PRO A 33 5.80 -16.14 -13.20
N LEU A 34 6.49 -16.85 -14.10
CA LEU A 34 6.90 -16.26 -15.37
C LEU A 34 5.66 -15.89 -16.19
N MET A 35 5.72 -14.76 -16.88
CA MET A 35 4.59 -14.29 -17.71
C MET A 35 4.15 -15.34 -18.73
N LYS A 36 5.10 -16.10 -19.32
CA LYS A 36 4.80 -17.18 -20.26
C LYS A 36 3.98 -18.30 -19.62
N ASP A 37 4.30 -18.70 -18.39
CA ASP A 37 3.59 -19.77 -17.69
C ASP A 37 2.17 -19.36 -17.33
N LEU A 38 2.01 -18.11 -16.86
CA LEU A 38 0.71 -17.48 -16.64
C LEU A 38 -0.16 -17.48 -17.90
N LEU A 39 0.40 -17.07 -19.04
CA LEU A 39 -0.31 -17.02 -20.32
C LEU A 39 -0.64 -18.42 -20.86
N ASN A 40 0.25 -19.40 -20.69
CA ASN A 40 0.00 -20.79 -21.07
C ASN A 40 -1.13 -21.44 -20.24
N HIS A 41 -1.26 -21.06 -18.97
CA HIS A 41 -2.40 -21.47 -18.16
C HIS A 41 -3.69 -20.75 -18.56
N LEU A 42 -3.61 -19.44 -18.83
CA LEU A 42 -4.76 -18.66 -19.27
C LEU A 42 -5.27 -19.11 -20.65
N SER A 43 -4.40 -19.45 -21.60
CA SER A 43 -4.79 -19.80 -22.98
C SER A 43 -5.73 -21.01 -23.11
N LYS A 44 -5.88 -21.82 -22.06
CA LYS A 44 -6.84 -22.92 -22.00
C LYS A 44 -8.28 -22.47 -21.72
N GLY A 45 -8.47 -21.23 -21.25
CA GLY A 45 -9.77 -20.64 -20.95
C GLY A 45 -10.46 -20.08 -22.19
N LYS A 46 -11.79 -20.15 -22.21
CA LYS A 46 -12.64 -19.54 -23.27
C LYS A 46 -13.18 -18.16 -22.88
N VAL A 47 -13.33 -17.91 -21.58
CA VAL A 47 -13.86 -16.67 -21.01
C VAL A 47 -12.95 -16.23 -19.88
N PHE A 48 -12.63 -14.94 -19.82
CA PHE A 48 -11.73 -14.37 -18.84
C PHE A 48 -12.42 -13.25 -18.07
N THR A 49 -12.22 -13.23 -16.76
CA THR A 49 -12.65 -12.14 -15.89
C THR A 49 -11.44 -11.59 -15.16
N LYS A 50 -11.26 -10.27 -15.21
CA LYS A 50 -10.23 -9.57 -14.45
C LYS A 50 -10.87 -8.89 -13.25
N LEU A 51 -10.37 -9.20 -12.07
CA LEU A 51 -10.78 -8.56 -10.82
C LEU A 51 -9.64 -7.67 -10.33
N ASP A 52 -9.97 -6.43 -10.00
CA ASP A 52 -9.05 -5.50 -9.36
C ASP A 52 -9.52 -5.19 -7.94
N LEU A 53 -8.64 -5.41 -6.96
CA LEU A 53 -8.93 -5.17 -5.55
C LEU A 53 -8.52 -3.75 -5.20
N ARG A 54 -9.49 -2.82 -5.26
CA ARG A 54 -9.29 -1.43 -4.84
C ARG A 54 -8.75 -1.39 -3.41
N GLU A 55 -7.62 -0.72 -3.17
CA GLU A 55 -7.02 -0.57 -1.83
C GLU A 55 -6.59 -1.90 -1.16
N ALA A 56 -6.27 -2.94 -1.95
CA ALA A 56 -5.89 -4.27 -1.45
C ALA A 56 -4.83 -4.25 -0.33
N TYR A 57 -3.77 -3.44 -0.50
CA TYR A 57 -2.69 -3.35 0.47
C TYR A 57 -3.17 -2.93 1.86
N TYR A 58 -4.16 -2.04 1.96
CA TYR A 58 -4.71 -1.60 3.23
C TYR A 58 -5.65 -2.63 3.86
N ARG A 59 -6.08 -3.65 3.12
CA ARG A 59 -6.85 -4.77 3.69
C ARG A 59 -5.96 -5.84 4.31
N VAL A 60 -4.69 -5.92 3.89
CA VAL A 60 -3.71 -6.82 4.50
C VAL A 60 -3.28 -6.25 5.85
N ARG A 61 -3.35 -7.08 6.90
CA ARG A 61 -2.93 -6.68 8.25
C ARG A 61 -1.44 -6.85 8.42
N ILE A 62 -0.83 -5.91 9.13
CA ILE A 62 0.52 -6.09 9.66
C ILE A 62 0.46 -7.18 10.72
N LYS A 63 1.52 -7.98 10.83
CA LYS A 63 1.64 -9.02 11.85
C LYS A 63 1.56 -8.39 13.24
N GLU A 64 0.85 -9.04 14.15
CA GLU A 64 0.77 -8.60 15.54
C GLU A 64 2.17 -8.53 16.18
N GLY A 65 2.45 -7.40 16.84
CA GLY A 65 3.75 -7.07 17.44
C GLY A 65 4.72 -6.35 16.49
N ASP A 66 4.42 -6.26 15.20
CA ASP A 66 5.23 -5.56 14.20
C ASP A 66 4.65 -4.20 13.77
N GLU A 67 3.50 -3.78 14.32
CA GLU A 67 2.81 -2.55 13.94
C GLU A 67 3.69 -1.32 14.14
N TRP A 68 4.46 -1.29 15.23
CA TRP A 68 5.36 -0.18 15.57
C TRP A 68 6.47 0.03 14.53
N LYS A 69 6.85 -1.00 13.76
CA LYS A 69 7.84 -0.89 12.67
C LYS A 69 7.35 0.03 11.56
N THR A 70 6.04 0.21 11.44
CA THR A 70 5.41 1.08 10.43
C THR A 70 5.01 2.45 10.97
N ALA A 71 5.30 2.72 12.25
CA ALA A 71 4.99 4.01 12.87
C ALA A 71 5.79 5.14 12.22
N PHE A 72 5.16 6.29 12.07
CA PHE A 72 5.78 7.51 11.57
C PHE A 72 5.34 8.70 12.43
N ASN A 73 6.17 9.75 12.48
CA ASN A 73 5.84 10.96 13.23
C ASN A 73 4.95 11.89 12.37
N TRP A 74 3.75 12.18 12.85
CA TRP A 74 2.78 13.06 12.19
C TRP A 74 2.78 14.51 12.67
N ALA A 75 3.38 14.80 13.84
CA ALA A 75 3.27 16.08 14.52
C ALA A 75 3.77 17.27 13.66
N GLN A 76 4.74 17.04 12.78
CA GLN A 76 5.29 18.07 11.90
C GLN A 76 4.40 18.40 10.69
N TYR A 77 3.48 17.50 10.32
CA TYR A 77 2.72 17.59 9.06
C TYR A 77 1.31 18.14 9.26
N PHE A 78 0.77 18.06 10.48
CA PHE A 78 -0.52 18.67 10.85
C PHE A 78 -0.60 20.18 10.55
N LYS A 79 0.52 20.90 10.62
CA LYS A 79 0.58 22.35 10.37
C LYS A 79 0.75 22.70 8.90
N ARG A 80 1.11 21.73 8.05
CA ARG A 80 1.58 21.98 6.68
C ARG A 80 0.63 21.44 5.60
N PHE A 81 -0.16 20.43 5.92
CA PHE A 81 -1.09 19.82 4.98
C PHE A 81 -2.43 19.53 5.65
N ASN A 82 -3.53 19.78 4.93
CA ASN A 82 -4.84 19.29 5.31
C ASN A 82 -4.95 17.82 4.89
N PHE A 83 -5.48 16.97 5.77
CA PHE A 83 -5.61 15.54 5.50
C PHE A 83 -7.00 15.07 5.93
N THR A 84 -7.46 14.00 5.28
CA THR A 84 -8.65 13.25 5.67
C THR A 84 -8.21 11.89 6.17
N ILE A 85 -8.61 11.57 7.41
CA ILE A 85 -8.46 10.23 7.98
C ILE A 85 -9.70 9.42 7.59
N LYS A 86 -9.52 8.39 6.78
CA LYS A 86 -10.58 7.47 6.37
C LYS A 86 -10.39 6.13 7.07
N TYR A 87 -11.39 5.73 7.84
CA TYR A 87 -11.50 4.36 8.35
C TYR A 87 -11.95 3.45 7.22
N ILE A 88 -11.24 2.34 7.02
CA ILE A 88 -11.61 1.34 6.02
C ILE A 88 -12.56 0.34 6.70
N THR A 89 -13.81 0.29 6.25
CA THR A 89 -14.83 -0.62 6.78
C THR A 89 -14.35 -2.07 6.73
N GLY A 90 -14.36 -2.76 7.88
CA GLY A 90 -13.86 -4.13 8.02
C GLY A 90 -12.34 -4.27 8.21
N GLY A 91 -11.58 -3.19 8.10
CA GLY A 91 -10.15 -3.12 8.40
C GLY A 91 -9.87 -2.49 9.77
N LYS A 92 -8.77 -2.89 10.42
CA LYS A 92 -8.18 -2.12 11.55
C LYS A 92 -7.24 -1.02 11.06
N ASN A 93 -6.98 -0.98 9.75
CA ASN A 93 -6.06 -0.03 9.14
C ASN A 93 -6.78 1.29 8.83
N VAL A 94 -6.03 2.36 8.93
CA VAL A 94 -6.50 3.73 8.71
C VAL A 94 -5.78 4.29 7.49
N LEU A 95 -6.54 4.89 6.57
CA LEU A 95 -5.99 5.55 5.39
C LEU A 95 -5.94 7.04 5.67
N ALA A 96 -4.76 7.62 5.58
CA ALA A 96 -4.58 9.07 5.63
C ALA A 96 -4.23 9.57 4.23
N ASP A 97 -5.09 10.43 3.69
CA ASP A 97 -4.88 11.08 2.39
C ASP A 97 -4.80 12.59 2.60
N ALA A 98 -3.77 13.23 2.06
CA ALA A 98 -3.67 14.69 2.10
C ALA A 98 -4.51 15.27 0.97
N LEU A 99 -5.32 16.29 1.30
CA LEU A 99 -6.15 17.03 0.35
C LEU A 99 -5.27 17.95 -0.48
#